data_AF-A0A3R7APV8-F1
#
_entry.id   AF-A0A3R7APV8-F1
#
_cell.length_a   1.000
_cell.length_b   1.000
_cell.length_c   1.000
_cell.angle_alpha   90.00
_cell.angle_beta   90.00
_cell.angle_gamma   90.00
#
_symmetry.space_group_name_H-M   'P 1'
#
loop_
_entity.id
_entity.type
_entity.pdbx_description
1 polymer ?
#
loop_
_entity_poly.entity_id
_entity_poly.type
_entity_poly.pdbx_seq_one_letter_code
_entity_poly.pdbx_strand_id
1 'polypeptide(L)'
;MASRLAVTLSNGKCVLVTLASPADLSGALHFQSVERVPSPPASALFSAVAMDADAGLLAVGATDSTVRVFRLHHPKKAAPRRSASSMVDLPGLLQSEGNMHVQLLSLGSWGYSSDELGHVSSLAFTDDGRA
;
A
#
# COMPACT_ATOMS: atom_id res chain seq x y z
N MET A 1 1.26 18.89 8.16
CA MET A 1 0.85 17.50 8.49
C MET A 1 0.87 16.70 7.19
N ALA A 2 1.25 15.42 7.20
CA ALA A 2 1.27 14.59 5.99
C ALA A 2 0.07 13.62 5.99
N SER A 3 -0.70 13.61 4.91
CA SER A 3 -1.86 12.75 4.70
C SER A 3 -1.51 11.66 3.71
N ARG A 4 -2.10 10.47 3.88
CA ARG A 4 -1.89 9.33 2.99
C ARG A 4 -3.20 8.87 2.39
N LEU A 5 -3.13 8.44 1.14
CA LEU A 5 -4.25 7.90 0.37
C LEU A 5 -3.75 6.69 -0.40
N ALA A 6 -4.56 5.64 -0.51
CA ALA A 6 -4.26 4.49 -1.35
C ALA A 6 -5.27 4.38 -2.47
N VAL A 7 -4.80 4.05 -3.67
CA VAL A 7 -5.65 3.91 -4.85
C VAL A 7 -5.26 2.67 -5.64
N THR A 8 -6.27 1.94 -6.12
CA THR A 8 -6.13 0.89 -7.11
C THR A 8 -6.30 1.47 -8.50
N LEU A 9 -5.37 1.14 -9.39
CA LEU A 9 -5.35 1.57 -10.78
C LEU A 9 -6.04 0.53 -11.65
N SER A 10 -6.55 0.94 -12.82
CA SER A 10 -7.20 0.04 -13.79
C SER A 10 -6.30 -1.08 -14.30
N ASN A 11 -4.98 -0.93 -14.19
CA ASN A 11 -4.00 -1.96 -14.51
C ASN A 11 -3.78 -2.99 -13.37
N GLY A 12 -4.63 -2.98 -12.34
CA GLY A 12 -4.59 -3.93 -11.22
C GLY A 12 -3.45 -3.70 -10.23
N LYS A 13 -2.76 -2.56 -10.30
CA LYS A 13 -1.73 -2.16 -9.33
C LYS A 13 -2.33 -1.26 -8.27
N CYS A 14 -1.75 -1.27 -7.08
CA CYS A 14 -2.12 -0.39 -5.99
C CYS A 14 -0.93 0.51 -5.65
N VAL A 15 -1.21 1.78 -5.40
CA VAL A 15 -0.20 2.76 -5.02
C VAL A 15 -0.63 3.50 -3.76
N LEU A 16 0.36 3.81 -2.92
CA LEU A 16 0.22 4.66 -1.75
C LEU A 16 0.74 6.05 -2.10
N VAL A 17 -0.12 7.04 -2.03
CA VAL A 17 0.19 8.45 -2.28
C VAL A 17 0.36 9.15 -0.93
N THR A 18 1.48 9.84 -0.75
CA THR A 18 1.69 10.72 0.41
C THR A 18 1.61 12.17 -0.02
N LEU A 19 0.79 12.94 0.68
CA LEU A 19 0.54 14.36 0.46
C LEU A 19 0.97 15.14 1.71
N ALA A 20 1.54 16.32 1.55
CA ALA A 20 1.89 17.22 2.64
C ALA A 20 1.00 18.46 2.59
N SER A 21 0.41 18.83 3.71
CA SER A 21 -0.20 20.15 3.89
C SER A 21 0.90 21.12 4.37
N PRO A 22 1.24 22.15 3.55
CA PRO A 22 2.12 23.22 3.98
C PRO A 22 1.43 24.04 5.09
N ALA A 23 2.20 24.41 6.12
CA ALA A 23 1.66 25.11 7.29
C ALA A 23 1.14 26.53 6.96
N ASP A 24 1.56 27.09 5.83
CA ASP A 24 1.20 28.43 5.39
C ASP A 24 -0.13 28.41 4.62
N LEU A 25 -1.24 28.29 5.37
CA LEU A 25 -2.61 28.75 5.08
C LEU A 25 -3.29 28.41 3.74
N SER A 26 -2.63 27.70 2.84
CA SER A 26 -3.22 27.24 1.59
C SER A 26 -3.78 25.84 1.84
N GLY A 27 -5.09 25.65 1.67
CA GLY A 27 -5.74 24.33 1.66
C GLY A 27 -5.24 23.39 0.54
N ALA A 28 -4.09 23.69 -0.04
CA ALA A 28 -3.41 22.90 -1.05
C ALA A 28 -2.70 21.70 -0.40
N LEU A 29 -2.96 20.52 -0.97
CA LEU A 29 -2.19 19.31 -0.67
C LEU A 29 -1.03 19.23 -1.67
N HIS A 30 0.19 19.26 -1.16
CA HIS A 30 1.38 19.10 -1.99
C HIS A 30 1.69 17.61 -2.14
N PHE A 31 1.81 17.14 -3.38
CA PHE A 31 2.25 15.78 -3.66
C PHE A 31 3.67 15.57 -3.13
N GLN A 32 3.87 14.60 -2.25
CA GLN A 32 5.18 14.32 -1.66
C GLN A 32 5.84 13.10 -2.31
N SER A 33 5.12 11.98 -2.39
CA SER A 33 5.65 10.74 -2.95
C SER A 33 4.56 9.76 -3.34
N VAL A 34 4.93 8.80 -4.20
CA VAL A 34 4.15 7.60 -4.53
C VAL A 34 5.00 6.37 -4.29
N GLU A 35 4.46 5.43 -3.53
CA GLU A 35 5.03 4.12 -3.28
C GLU A 35 4.15 3.04 -3.92
N ARG A 36 4.76 2.05 -4.57
CA ARG A 36 4.01 0.92 -5.13
C ARG A 36 3.80 -0.12 -4.04
N VAL A 37 2.56 -0.56 -3.88
CA VAL A 37 2.25 -1.69 -3.01
C VAL A 37 2.81 -2.96 -3.67
N PRO A 38 3.48 -3.85 -2.91
CA PRO A 38 3.97 -5.12 -3.43
C PRO A 38 2.87 -5.88 -4.18
N SER A 39 3.14 -6.24 -5.43
CA SER A 39 2.16 -6.90 -6.28
C SER A 39 1.78 -8.28 -5.73
N PRO A 40 0.55 -8.75 -5.98
CA PRO A 40 0.20 -10.14 -5.71
C PRO A 40 0.94 -11.07 -6.70
N PRO A 41 0.82 -12.40 -6.58
CA PRO A 41 1.31 -13.37 -7.57
C PRO A 41 0.91 -12.95 -8.98
N ALA A 42 1.73 -13.31 -9.97
CA ALA A 42 1.65 -12.79 -11.33
C ALA A 42 0.28 -12.95 -12.03
N SER A 43 -0.60 -13.83 -11.53
CA SER A 43 -1.94 -14.07 -12.05
C SER A 43 -3.05 -13.22 -11.41
N ALA A 44 -2.78 -12.53 -10.31
CA ALA A 44 -3.78 -11.79 -9.55
C ALA A 44 -3.65 -10.27 -9.76
N LEU A 45 -4.78 -9.57 -9.75
CA LEU A 45 -4.84 -8.11 -9.84
C LEU A 45 -5.49 -7.57 -8.58
N PHE A 46 -5.06 -6.38 -8.14
CA PHE A 46 -5.76 -5.67 -7.07
C PHE A 46 -7.06 -5.08 -7.60
N SER A 47 -8.13 -5.28 -6.84
CA SER A 47 -9.51 -4.89 -7.19
C SER A 47 -10.17 -3.98 -6.16
N ALA A 48 -9.74 -4.04 -4.90
CA ALA A 48 -10.26 -3.21 -3.82
C ALA A 48 -9.14 -2.77 -2.88
N VAL A 49 -9.29 -1.62 -2.24
CA VAL A 49 -8.35 -1.10 -1.25
C VAL A 49 -9.08 -0.37 -0.14
N ALA A 50 -8.60 -0.54 1.08
CA ALA A 50 -9.03 0.21 2.26
C ALA A 50 -7.81 0.60 3.08
N MET A 51 -7.88 1.75 3.75
CA MET A 51 -6.85 2.22 4.68
C MET A 51 -7.51 2.49 6.02
N ASP A 52 -6.80 2.13 7.09
CA ASP A 52 -7.23 2.44 8.45
C ASP A 52 -7.11 3.94 8.76
N ALA A 53 -7.85 4.43 9.75
CA ALA A 53 -7.96 5.86 10.08
C ALA A 53 -6.60 6.51 10.38
N ASP A 54 -5.71 5.77 11.05
CA ASP A 54 -4.36 6.22 11.38
C ASP A 54 -3.35 6.07 10.23
N ALA A 55 -3.78 5.57 9.07
CA ALA A 55 -2.92 5.24 7.94
C ALA A 55 -1.73 4.33 8.32
N GLY A 56 -1.90 3.50 9.36
CA GLY A 56 -0.94 2.50 9.82
C GLY A 56 -1.17 1.12 9.21
N LEU A 57 -2.39 0.84 8.71
CA LEU A 57 -2.76 -0.39 8.03
C LEU A 57 -3.36 -0.08 6.64
N LEU A 58 -3.03 -0.95 5.70
CA LEU A 58 -3.57 -0.93 4.34
C LEU A 58 -4.05 -2.33 3.98
N ALA A 59 -5.33 -2.49 3.68
CA ALA A 59 -5.88 -3.74 3.16
C ALA A 59 -6.07 -3.62 1.65
N VAL A 60 -5.59 -4.61 0.90
CA VAL A 60 -5.77 -4.67 -0.55
C VAL A 60 -6.35 -6.02 -0.92
N GLY A 61 -7.53 -5.99 -1.55
CA GLY A 61 -8.23 -7.15 -2.06
C GLY A 61 -7.82 -7.45 -3.48
N ALA A 62 -7.75 -8.73 -3.83
CA ALA A 62 -7.29 -9.17 -5.13
C ALA A 62 -8.29 -10.12 -5.82
N THR A 63 -8.03 -10.39 -7.09
CA THR A 63 -8.82 -11.31 -7.93
C THR A 63 -8.64 -12.78 -7.58
N ASP A 64 -7.67 -13.12 -6.73
CA ASP A 64 -7.41 -14.48 -6.23
C ASP A 64 -8.17 -14.79 -4.92
N SER A 65 -9.21 -14.00 -4.61
CA SER A 65 -9.99 -14.07 -3.37
C SER A 65 -9.18 -13.88 -2.09
N THR A 66 -7.99 -13.28 -2.20
CA THR A 66 -7.17 -12.92 -1.04
C THR A 66 -7.28 -11.44 -0.69
N VAL A 67 -7.15 -11.15 0.60
CA VAL A 67 -6.95 -9.82 1.14
C VAL A 67 -5.55 -9.78 1.75
N ARG A 68 -4.75 -8.80 1.35
CA ARG A 68 -3.40 -8.57 1.86
C ARG A 68 -3.42 -7.35 2.74
N VAL A 69 -3.01 -7.51 3.99
CA VAL A 69 -2.93 -6.43 4.97
C VAL A 69 -1.47 -6.04 5.13
N PHE A 70 -1.16 -4.79 4.86
CA PHE A 70 0.18 -4.21 4.96
C PHE A 70 0.24 -3.31 6.19
N ARG A 71 1.26 -3.51 7.04
CA ARG A 71 1.63 -2.51 8.04
C ARG A 71 2.43 -1.41 7.36
N LEU A 72 1.95 -0.18 7.42
CA LEU A 72 2.60 1.00 6.89
C LEU A 72 3.50 1.59 7.97
N HIS A 73 4.80 1.55 7.76
CA HIS A 73 5.71 2.28 8.65
C HIS A 73 5.69 3.77 8.33
N HIS A 74 5.64 4.60 9.37
CA HIS A 74 5.90 6.03 9.24
C HIS A 74 7.36 6.21 8.81
N PRO A 75 7.64 7.01 7.76
CA PRO A 75 9.01 7.42 7.51
C PRO A 75 9.47 8.22 8.73
N LYS A 76 10.27 7.61 9.61
CA LYS A 76 11.01 8.36 10.62
C LYS A 76 11.79 9.42 9.84
N LYS A 77 11.50 10.69 10.11
CA LYS A 77 12.09 11.90 9.50
C LYS A 77 13.51 11.57 9.05
N ALA A 78 13.71 11.34 7.75
CA ALA A 78 14.98 10.88 7.22
C ALA A 78 16.03 11.93 7.62
N ALA A 79 17.08 11.52 8.33
CA ALA A 79 18.26 12.35 8.48
C ALA A 79 18.70 12.81 7.08
N PRO A 80 19.15 14.07 6.91
CA PRO A 80 19.43 14.62 5.60
C PRO A 80 20.45 13.74 4.87
N ARG A 81 19.98 12.99 3.87
CA ARG A 81 20.87 12.26 2.95
C ARG A 81 21.63 13.34 2.19
N ARG A 82 22.92 13.50 2.50
CA ARG A 82 23.85 14.26 1.67
C ARG A 82 23.75 13.71 0.26
N SER A 83 23.39 14.57 -0.68
CA SER A 83 23.50 14.35 -2.11
C SER A 83 24.93 13.91 -2.42
N ALA A 84 25.08 12.67 -2.89
CA ALA A 84 26.27 12.25 -3.61
C ALA A 84 25.79 11.85 -5.01
N SER A 85 25.87 12.82 -5.91
CA SER A 85 25.97 12.60 -7.34
C SER A 85 27.15 11.69 -7.63
N SER A 86 26.90 10.43 -7.96
CA SER A 86 27.79 9.65 -8.83
C SER A 86 27.05 8.42 -9.34
N MET A 87 26.90 8.40 -10.65
CA MET A 87 26.40 7.31 -11.46
C MET A 87 27.49 6.24 -11.53
N VAL A 88 27.26 5.08 -10.92
CA VAL A 88 28.05 3.87 -11.17
C VAL A 88 27.07 2.71 -11.34
N ASP A 89 27.04 2.18 -12.56
CA ASP A 89 26.34 0.96 -12.98
C ASP A 89 26.75 -0.23 -12.10
N LEU A 90 25.77 -0.86 -11.45
CA LEU A 90 25.91 -2.19 -10.84
C LEU A 90 24.62 -2.99 -11.09
N PRO A 91 24.68 -4.13 -11.81
CA PRO A 91 23.54 -5.00 -12.00
C PRO A 91 23.36 -5.83 -10.73
N GLY A 92 22.47 -5.37 -9.88
CA GLY A 92 22.16 -6.03 -8.62
C GLY A 92 20.96 -5.32 -8.04
N LEU A 93 19.77 -5.81 -8.41
CA LEU A 93 18.47 -5.37 -7.91
C LEU A 93 18.57 -5.05 -6.42
N LEU A 94 18.61 -3.76 -6.10
CA LEU A 94 18.16 -3.24 -4.84
C LEU A 94 16.69 -3.64 -4.74
N GLN A 95 16.44 -4.85 -4.21
CA GLN A 95 15.20 -5.13 -3.52
C GLN A 95 15.18 -4.10 -2.40
N SER A 96 14.48 -3.01 -2.64
CA SER A 96 14.04 -2.10 -1.59
C SER A 96 13.31 -3.01 -0.61
N GLU A 97 13.97 -3.41 0.47
CA GLU A 97 13.33 -4.11 1.58
C GLU A 97 12.11 -3.27 1.94
N GLY A 98 10.94 -3.80 1.55
CA GLY A 98 9.74 -3.01 1.47
C GLY A 98 9.41 -2.50 2.86
N ASN A 99 9.15 -1.21 2.98
CA ASN A 99 8.74 -0.55 4.22
C ASN A 99 7.31 -0.98 4.67
N MET A 100 6.87 -2.16 4.22
CA MET A 100 5.52 -2.69 4.30
C MET A 100 5.59 -4.19 4.62
N HIS A 101 5.23 -4.56 5.85
CA HIS A 101 5.09 -5.97 6.22
C HIS A 101 3.71 -6.49 5.81
N VAL A 102 3.66 -7.60 5.08
CA VAL A 102 2.41 -8.16 4.53
C VAL A 102 1.90 -9.33 5.36
N GLN A 103 0.64 -9.29 5.75
CA GLN A 103 -0.12 -10.43 6.28
C GLN A 103 -1.17 -10.83 5.25
N LEU A 104 -1.22 -12.12 4.91
CA LEU A 104 -2.18 -12.66 3.95
C LEU A 104 -3.41 -13.20 4.69
N LEU A 105 -4.59 -12.74 4.28
CA LEU A 105 -5.88 -13.28 4.67
C LEU A 105 -6.51 -13.91 3.43
N SER A 106 -6.95 -15.16 3.52
CA SER A 106 -7.61 -15.85 2.41
C SER A 106 -8.85 -16.56 2.91
N LEU A 107 -9.96 -16.41 2.21
CA LEU A 107 -11.17 -17.21 2.51
C LEU A 107 -10.96 -18.70 2.19
N GLY A 108 -9.93 -19.05 1.43
CA GLY A 108 -9.48 -20.43 1.26
C GLY A 108 -9.01 -21.07 2.55
N SER A 109 -8.51 -20.31 3.54
CA SER A 109 -8.20 -20.88 4.86
C SER A 109 -9.46 -21.31 5.62
N TRP A 110 -10.63 -20.88 5.17
CA TRP A 110 -11.93 -21.21 5.72
C TRP A 110 -12.71 -22.20 4.82
N GLY A 111 -12.06 -22.75 3.78
CA GLY A 111 -12.62 -23.80 2.92
C GLY A 111 -13.30 -23.30 1.64
N TYR A 112 -13.30 -22.00 1.35
CA TYR A 112 -13.91 -21.46 0.14
C TYR A 112 -12.91 -21.37 -1.02
N SER A 113 -13.31 -21.81 -2.22
CA SER A 113 -12.46 -21.69 -3.41
C SER A 113 -12.56 -20.31 -4.04
N SER A 114 -11.47 -19.83 -4.65
CA SER A 114 -11.48 -18.57 -5.39
C SER A 114 -12.41 -18.59 -6.60
N ASP A 115 -12.64 -19.78 -7.19
CA ASP A 115 -13.55 -19.95 -8.32
C ASP A 115 -15.02 -19.73 -7.94
N GLU A 116 -15.36 -19.90 -6.66
CA GLU A 116 -16.73 -19.77 -6.15
C GLU A 116 -17.03 -18.36 -5.64
N LEU A 117 -16.02 -17.68 -5.09
CA LEU A 117 -16.17 -16.38 -4.44
C LEU A 117 -15.98 -15.19 -5.39
N GLY A 118 -15.20 -15.37 -6.46
CA GLY A 118 -14.81 -14.28 -7.33
C GLY A 118 -13.86 -13.27 -6.67
N HIS A 119 -13.66 -12.12 -7.29
CA HIS A 119 -12.71 -11.12 -6.80
C HIS A 119 -13.27 -10.32 -5.62
N VAL A 120 -12.37 -9.80 -4.78
CA VAL A 120 -12.75 -8.88 -3.70
C VAL A 120 -13.25 -7.57 -4.29
N SER A 121 -14.52 -7.24 -4.09
CA SER A 121 -15.18 -6.06 -4.69
C SER A 121 -15.15 -4.82 -3.80
N SER A 122 -15.09 -4.99 -2.48
CA SER A 122 -15.06 -3.88 -1.52
C SER A 122 -14.39 -4.31 -0.22
N LEU A 123 -13.79 -3.34 0.48
CA LEU A 123 -13.14 -3.52 1.77
C LEU A 123 -13.43 -2.29 2.65
N ALA A 124 -13.52 -2.51 3.96
CA ALA A 124 -13.60 -1.47 4.95
C ALA A 124 -12.90 -1.93 6.23
N PHE A 125 -12.29 -1.00 6.96
CA PHE A 125 -11.85 -1.23 8.34
C PHE A 125 -12.98 -0.86 9.29
N THR A 126 -13.15 -1.65 10.34
CA THR A 126 -14.00 -1.29 11.46
C THR A 126 -13.25 -0.36 12.40
N ASP A 127 -13.97 0.59 13.00
CA ASP A 127 -13.41 1.58 13.95
C ASP A 127 -13.30 1.01 15.38
N ASP A 128 -13.62 -0.28 15.57
CA ASP A 128 -13.69 -0.95 16.87
C ASP A 128 -12.32 -1.46 17.37
N GLY A 129 -11.26 -1.24 16.59
CA GLY A 129 -9.88 -1.59 16.94
C GLY A 129 -9.62 -3.10 17.03
N ARG A 130 -10.50 -3.95 16.49
CA ARG A 130 -10.34 -5.41 16.47
C ARG A 130 -10.02 -5.89 15.06
N ALA A 131 -8.92 -6.63 14.94
CA ALA A 131 -8.50 -7.30 13.70
C ALA A 131 -9.03 -8.75 13.67
#